data_AF-A0A699UIC8-F1
#
_entry.id   AF-A0A699UIC8-F1
#
_cell.length_a   1.000
_cell.length_b   1.000
_cell.length_c   1.000
_cell.angle_alpha   90.00
_cell.angle_beta   90.00
_cell.angle_gamma   90.00
#
_symmetry.space_group_name_H-M   'P 1'
#
loop_
_entity.id
_entity.type
_entity.pdbx_description
1 polymer ?
#
loop_
_entity_poly.entity_id
_entity_poly.type
_entity_poly.pdbx_seq_one_letter_code
_entity_poly.pdbx_strand_id
1 'polypeptide(L)'
;MVCRKLGEPCLSSVLPFILRQTVGERVIEGPEMIEVTNEKVAVSKKKLKEARTRQKSYVDKHRRSIEFQPGDRVFLKVSPARGVRRFGIKDKLSPRFIRPFEILDRVGEVLYHLALPPQ
;
A
#
# COMPACT_ATOMS: atom_id res chain seq x y z
N MET A 1 3.44 14.75 -4.50
CA MET A 1 4.12 13.45 -4.36
C MET A 1 3.29 12.63 -3.40
N VAL A 2 2.64 11.55 -3.85
CA VAL A 2 1.69 10.80 -3.01
C VAL A 2 2.36 9.50 -2.58
N CYS A 3 2.70 9.41 -1.30
CA CYS A 3 2.86 8.12 -0.64
C CYS A 3 1.51 7.41 -0.72
N ARG A 4 1.38 6.41 -1.61
CA ARG A 4 0.21 5.55 -1.59
C ARG A 4 0.20 4.85 -0.23
N LYS A 5 -0.80 5.18 0.59
CA LYS A 5 -1.23 4.34 1.70
C LYS A 5 -1.49 2.96 1.08
N LEU A 6 -0.68 1.96 1.42
CA LEU A 6 -1.03 0.58 1.13
C LEU A 6 -2.22 0.26 2.02
N GLY A 7 -3.41 0.31 1.43
CA GLY A 7 -4.66 -0.05 2.07
C GLY A 7 -5.54 1.14 2.45
N GLU A 8 -6.04 1.86 1.45
CA GLU A 8 -7.44 2.27 1.51
C GLU A 8 -8.16 1.54 0.37
N PRO A 9 -9.17 0.71 0.64
CA PRO A 9 -10.10 0.30 -0.41
C PRO A 9 -10.93 1.54 -0.77
N CYS A 10 -10.77 2.05 -2.00
CA CYS A 10 -11.70 3.00 -2.56
C CYS A 10 -13.09 2.36 -2.56
N LEU A 11 -14.00 2.83 -1.69
CA LEU A 11 -15.40 2.37 -1.66
C LEU A 11 -16.16 2.70 -2.96
N SER A 12 -15.56 3.41 -3.92
CA SER A 12 -16.17 3.77 -5.20
C SER A 12 -15.84 2.84 -6.38
N SER A 13 -14.93 1.86 -6.27
CA SER A 13 -14.52 1.04 -7.43
C SER A 13 -14.86 -0.45 -7.35
N VAL A 14 -15.55 -0.91 -6.30
CA VAL A 14 -15.92 -2.33 -6.12
C VAL A 14 -17.37 -2.62 -6.57
N LEU A 15 -18.14 -1.58 -6.89
CA LEU A 15 -19.56 -1.69 -7.21
C LEU A 15 -19.94 -2.54 -8.44
N PRO A 16 -19.09 -2.85 -9.45
CA PRO A 16 -19.51 -3.76 -10.51
C PRO A 16 -19.19 -5.24 -10.24
N PHE A 17 -18.44 -5.61 -9.19
CA PHE A 17 -18.15 -7.04 -8.93
C PHE A 17 -19.16 -7.70 -7.97
N ILE A 18 -20.02 -6.92 -7.33
CA ILE A 18 -20.99 -7.43 -6.35
C ILE A 18 -22.21 -8.10 -7.02
N LEU A 19 -22.34 -8.05 -8.35
CA LEU A 19 -23.51 -8.61 -9.06
C LEU A 19 -23.28 -9.93 -9.79
N ARG A 20 -22.47 -10.87 -9.28
CA ARG A 20 -22.58 -12.28 -9.70
C ARG A 20 -21.96 -13.30 -8.75
N GLN A 21 -22.50 -13.41 -7.53
CA GLN A 21 -22.75 -14.75 -7.01
C GLN A 21 -24.22 -14.81 -6.64
N THR A 22 -25.03 -15.15 -7.63
CA THR A 22 -26.27 -15.88 -7.40
C THR A 22 -25.91 -17.05 -6.49
N VAL A 23 -26.09 -16.86 -5.18
CA VAL A 23 -26.07 -17.95 -4.21
C VAL A 23 -27.30 -18.76 -4.57
N GLY A 24 -27.12 -19.71 -5.49
CA GLY A 24 -28.09 -20.75 -5.75
C GLY A 24 -28.39 -21.39 -4.41
N GLU A 25 -29.65 -21.32 -4.02
CA GLU A 25 -30.22 -21.91 -2.82
C GLU A 25 -29.81 -23.39 -2.79
N ARG A 26 -28.79 -23.70 -1.98
CA ARG A 26 -28.37 -25.08 -1.76
C ARG A 26 -29.35 -25.63 -0.74
N VAL A 27 -30.11 -26.64 -1.16
CA VAL A 27 -30.92 -27.50 -0.30
C VAL A 27 -30.14 -27.79 0.98
N ILE A 28 -30.82 -27.59 2.11
CA ILE A 28 -30.26 -27.72 3.46
C ILE A 28 -29.83 -29.18 3.66
N GLU A 29 -28.57 -29.50 3.35
CA GLU A 29 -27.88 -30.61 3.99
C GLU A 29 -27.94 -30.35 5.50
N GLY A 30 -28.35 -31.34 6.29
CA GLY A 30 -28.90 -31.17 7.64
C GLY A 30 -28.10 -30.28 8.62
N PRO A 31 -28.73 -29.85 9.73
CA PRO A 31 -28.18 -28.86 10.67
C PRO A 31 -26.77 -29.21 11.19
N GLU A 32 -26.49 -30.51 11.36
CA GLU A 32 -25.20 -31.03 11.80
C GLU A 32 -24.04 -30.70 10.83
N MET A 33 -24.27 -30.77 9.51
CA MET A 33 -23.24 -30.44 8.51
C MET A 33 -22.97 -28.94 8.43
N ILE A 34 -23.99 -28.12 8.71
CA ILE A 34 -23.88 -26.67 8.76
C ILE A 34 -23.05 -26.23 9.97
N GLU A 35 -23.24 -26.86 11.13
CA GLU A 35 -22.44 -26.61 12.33
C GLU A 35 -20.96 -26.97 12.10
N VAL A 36 -20.69 -28.18 11.60
CA VAL A 36 -19.32 -28.64 11.29
C VAL A 36 -18.63 -27.76 10.25
N THR A 37 -19.35 -27.28 9.24
CA THR A 37 -18.77 -26.38 8.22
C THR A 37 -18.51 -24.98 8.80
N ASN A 38 -19.39 -24.46 9.64
CA ASN A 38 -19.18 -23.17 10.32
C ASN A 38 -17.94 -23.20 11.23
N GLU A 39 -17.73 -24.29 11.98
CA GLU A 39 -16.53 -24.48 12.79
C GLU A 39 -15.26 -24.46 11.94
N LYS A 40 -15.25 -25.21 10.82
CA LYS A 40 -14.11 -25.24 9.87
C LYS A 40 -13.85 -23.88 9.23
N VAL A 41 -14.90 -23.12 8.93
CA VAL A 41 -14.79 -21.74 8.43
C VAL A 41 -14.21 -20.82 9.50
N ALA A 42 -14.62 -20.95 10.76
CA ALA A 42 -14.08 -20.17 11.86
C ALA A 42 -12.58 -20.43 12.08
N VAL A 43 -12.18 -21.71 12.06
CA VAL A 43 -10.76 -22.11 12.13
C VAL A 43 -9.96 -21.54 10.95
N SER A 44 -10.52 -21.59 9.74
CA SER A 44 -9.85 -21.07 8.53
C SER A 44 -9.65 -19.56 8.60
N LYS A 45 -10.68 -18.82 9.04
CA LYS A 45 -10.59 -17.37 9.28
C LYS A 45 -9.52 -17.04 10.32
N LYS A 46 -9.43 -17.81 11.41
CA LYS A 46 -8.40 -17.64 12.45
C LYS A 46 -7.00 -17.82 11.87
N LYS A 47 -6.75 -18.92 11.14
CA LYS A 47 -5.46 -19.21 10.49
C LYS A 47 -5.05 -18.13 9.48
N LEU A 48 -5.99 -17.62 8.69
CA LEU A 48 -5.74 -16.51 7.76
C LEU A 48 -5.35 -15.22 8.49
N LYS A 49 -6.01 -14.91 9.61
CA LYS A 49 -5.68 -13.74 10.43
C LYS A 49 -4.28 -13.89 11.03
N GLU A 50 -3.93 -15.06 11.55
CA GLU A 50 -2.59 -15.35 12.08
C GLU A 50 -1.51 -15.21 10.99
N ALA A 51 -1.73 -15.77 9.80
CA ALA A 51 -0.80 -15.63 8.68
C ALA A 51 -0.60 -14.17 8.28
N ARG A 52 -1.68 -13.37 8.20
CA ARG A 52 -1.61 -11.93 7.92
C ARG A 52 -0.82 -11.18 8.99
N THR A 53 -1.06 -11.48 10.27
CA THR A 53 -0.32 -10.86 11.38
C THR A 53 1.16 -11.20 11.32
N ARG A 54 1.52 -12.46 11.01
CA ARG A 54 2.92 -12.87 10.80
C ARG A 54 3.56 -12.08 9.66
N GLN A 55 2.93 -12.02 8.49
CA GLN A 55 3.40 -11.22 7.36
C GLN A 55 3.61 -9.76 7.73
N LYS A 56 2.63 -9.14 8.41
CA LYS A 56 2.72 -7.76 8.86
C LYS A 56 3.92 -7.56 9.80
N SER A 57 4.10 -8.44 10.79
CA SER A 57 5.25 -8.36 11.69
C SER A 57 6.59 -8.52 10.99
N TYR A 58 6.71 -9.38 9.98
CA TYR A 58 7.96 -9.53 9.23
C TYR A 58 8.29 -8.29 8.40
N VAL A 59 7.28 -7.71 7.76
CA VAL A 59 7.43 -6.49 6.96
C VAL A 59 7.74 -5.29 7.85
N ASP A 60 6.99 -5.11 8.93
CA ASP A 60 7.09 -3.92 9.78
C ASP A 60 8.37 -3.93 10.63
N LYS A 61 8.94 -5.10 10.98
CA LYS A 61 10.23 -5.22 11.70
C LYS A 61 11.39 -4.44 11.05
N HIS A 62 11.36 -4.27 9.74
CA HIS A 62 12.42 -3.60 8.97
C HIS A 62 12.03 -2.19 8.51
N ARG A 63 10.81 -1.73 8.81
CA ARG A 63 10.36 -0.37 8.49
C ARG A 63 10.79 0.55 9.63
N ARG A 64 11.59 1.57 9.30
CA ARG A 64 11.84 2.69 10.20
C ARG A 64 10.78 3.76 9.96
N SER A 65 10.18 4.28 11.04
CA SER A 65 9.43 5.54 10.99
C SER A 65 10.43 6.65 10.73
N ILE A 66 10.61 7.03 9.46
CA ILE A 66 11.46 8.15 9.09
C ILE A 66 10.59 9.40 9.19
N GLU A 67 10.84 10.18 10.24
CA GLU A 67 10.29 11.51 10.39
C GLU A 67 11.37 12.52 10.05
N PHE A 68 11.02 13.45 9.16
CA PHE A 68 11.92 14.53 8.77
C PHE A 68 11.47 15.83 9.45
N GLN A 69 12.43 16.67 9.79
CA GLN A 69 12.18 17.99 10.32
C GLN A 69 12.32 19.06 9.22
N PRO A 70 11.67 20.22 9.36
CA PRO A 70 11.98 21.40 8.56
C PRO A 70 13.49 21.69 8.58
N GLY A 71 14.08 21.95 7.42
CA GLY A 71 15.53 22.15 7.27
C GLY A 71 16.32 20.89 6.89
N ASP A 72 15.74 19.69 7.03
CA ASP A 72 16.39 18.45 6.56
C ASP A 72 16.48 18.42 5.02
N ARG A 73 17.57 17.83 4.51
CA ARG A 73 17.81 17.64 3.07
C ARG A 73 17.47 16.21 2.65
N VAL A 74 16.51 16.08 1.73
CA VAL A 74 16.02 14.78 1.25
C VAL A 74 16.17 14.60 -0.26
N PHE A 75 16.50 13.39 -0.69
CA PHE A 75 16.63 13.04 -2.10
C PHE A 75 15.27 12.68 -2.71
N LEU A 76 14.95 13.30 -3.85
CA LEU A 76 13.69 13.06 -4.54
C LEU A 76 13.78 11.84 -5.47
N LYS A 77 13.02 10.78 -5.18
CA LYS A 77 12.95 9.62 -6.08
C LYS A 77 12.16 9.93 -7.34
N VAL A 78 12.74 9.67 -8.52
CA VAL A 78 12.09 9.81 -9.82
C VAL A 78 11.58 8.48 -10.36
N SER A 79 10.43 8.53 -11.04
CA SER A 79 9.98 7.42 -11.88
C SER A 79 10.92 7.25 -13.07
N PRO A 80 11.21 6.02 -13.54
CA PRO A 80 12.09 5.78 -14.69
C PRO A 80 11.75 6.65 -15.92
N ALA A 81 10.47 6.75 -16.29
CA ALA A 81 10.03 7.58 -17.42
C ALA A 81 10.38 9.07 -17.29
N ARG A 82 10.27 9.64 -16.08
CA ARG A 82 10.66 11.04 -15.79
C ARG A 82 12.18 11.18 -15.67
N GLY A 83 12.87 10.17 -15.16
CA GLY A 83 14.34 10.12 -15.08
C GLY A 83 14.96 10.19 -16.48
N VAL A 84 14.41 9.44 -17.44
CA VAL A 84 14.83 9.48 -18.85
C VAL A 84 14.69 10.87 -19.45
N ARG A 85 13.56 11.57 -19.20
CA ARG A 85 13.35 12.93 -19.72
C ARG A 85 14.30 13.96 -19.09
N ARG A 86 14.64 13.81 -17.80
CA ARG A 86 15.50 14.76 -17.08
C ARG A 86 16.99 14.53 -17.31
N PHE A 87 17.42 13.27 -17.34
CA PHE A 87 18.83 12.90 -17.40
C PHE A 87 19.26 12.39 -18.77
N GLY A 88 18.33 12.11 -19.70
CA GLY A 88 18.62 11.60 -21.04
C GLY A 88 19.11 10.14 -21.09
N ILE A 89 19.38 9.52 -19.93
CA ILE A 89 19.94 8.17 -19.82
C ILE A 89 18.79 7.16 -19.68
N LYS A 90 18.66 6.28 -20.67
CA LYS A 90 17.66 5.18 -20.71
C LYS A 90 18.15 3.85 -20.15
N ASP A 91 19.40 3.78 -19.72
CA ASP A 91 20.02 2.54 -19.28
C ASP A 91 19.74 2.17 -17.83
N LYS A 92 20.15 0.94 -17.46
CA LYS A 92 20.11 0.40 -16.09
C LYS A 92 20.76 1.33 -15.06
N LEU A 93 21.69 2.19 -15.49
CA LEU A 93 22.42 3.16 -14.67
C LEU A 93 21.76 4.55 -14.61
N SER A 94 20.53 4.73 -15.12
CA SER A 94 19.82 6.01 -15.00
C SER A 94 19.67 6.40 -13.52
N PRO A 95 20.01 7.64 -13.12
CA PRO A 95 19.85 8.10 -11.75
C PRO A 95 18.39 8.01 -11.29
N ARG A 96 18.15 7.32 -10.18
CA ARG A 96 16.80 7.16 -9.57
C ARG A 96 16.44 8.27 -8.58
N PHE A 97 17.42 9.07 -8.20
CA PHE A 97 17.26 10.16 -7.24
C PHE A 97 17.77 11.46 -7.85
N ILE A 98 17.05 12.55 -7.60
CA ILE A 98 17.47 13.92 -7.93
C ILE A 98 18.23 14.48 -6.74
N ARG A 99 19.03 15.52 -6.99
CA ARG A 99 19.64 16.44 -6.01
C ARG A 99 18.79 16.57 -4.72
N PRO A 100 19.43 16.67 -3.55
CA PRO A 100 18.72 16.90 -2.30
C PRO A 100 17.93 18.22 -2.34
N PHE A 101 16.74 18.20 -1.74
CA PHE A 101 15.89 19.36 -1.52
C PHE A 101 15.67 19.56 -0.04
N GLU A 102 15.58 20.82 0.37
CA GLU A 102 15.24 21.18 1.75
C GLU A 102 13.73 21.05 1.96
N ILE A 103 13.37 20.49 3.12
CA ILE A 103 11.98 20.47 3.60
C ILE A 103 11.68 21.83 4.22
N LEU A 104 10.65 22.50 3.68
CA LEU A 104 10.18 23.79 4.19
C LEU A 104 9.25 23.56 5.38
N ASP A 105 8.16 22.83 5.17
CA ASP A 105 7.12 22.61 6.18
C ASP A 105 6.61 21.17 6.16
N ARG A 106 6.15 20.69 7.32
CA ARG A 106 5.44 19.39 7.47
C ARG A 106 3.94 19.63 7.41
N VAL A 107 3.29 19.12 6.37
CA VAL A 107 1.83 19.25 6.17
C VAL A 107 1.06 18.15 6.87
N GLY A 108 1.69 16.99 7.05
CA GLY A 108 1.09 15.85 7.74
C GLY A 108 2.13 14.78 8.09
N GLU A 109 1.67 13.66 8.64
CA GLU A 109 2.54 12.60 9.15
C GLU A 109 3.55 12.10 8.10
N VAL A 110 3.17 12.06 6.82
CA VAL A 110 3.97 11.55 5.69
C VAL A 110 4.15 12.59 4.57
N LEU A 111 3.61 13.80 4.71
CA LEU A 111 3.56 14.83 3.66
C LEU A 111 4.39 16.04 4.05
N TYR A 112 5.31 16.43 3.15
CA TYR A 112 6.27 17.51 3.35
C TYR A 112 6.27 18.45 2.14
N HIS A 113 6.37 19.75 2.37
CA HIS A 113 6.67 20.74 1.34
C HIS A 113 8.18 20.79 1.09
N LEU A 114 8.58 20.77 -0.17
CA LEU A 114 9.97 20.80 -0.61
C LEU A 114 10.25 22.07 -1.39
N ALA A 115 11.45 22.63 -1.21
CA ALA A 115 11.96 23.75 -1.99
C ALA A 115 12.34 23.31 -3.42
N LEU A 116 11.35 22.99 -4.24
CA LEU A 116 11.56 22.63 -5.65
C LEU A 116 11.79 23.89 -6.50
N PRO A 117 12.63 23.82 -7.54
CA PRO A 117 12.78 24.92 -8.48
C PRO A 117 11.45 25.20 -9.20
N PRO A 118 11.19 26.47 -9.58
CA PRO A 118 10.05 26.81 -10.42
C PRO A 118 10.10 26.05 -11.76
N GLN A 119 8.92 25.69 -12.29
CA GLN A 119 8.77 24.98 -13.57
C GLN A 119 8.95 25.91 -14.77
#